data_AF-A0A0Q8M4U4-F1
#
_entry.id   AF-A0A0Q8M4U4-F1
#
_cell.length_a   1.000
_cell.length_b   1.000
_cell.length_c   1.000
_cell.angle_alpha   90.00
_cell.angle_beta   90.00
_cell.angle_gamma   90.00
#
_symmetry.space_group_name_H-M   'P 1'
#
loop_
_entity.id
_entity.type
_entity.pdbx_description
1 polymer ?
#
loop_
_entity_poly.entity_id
_entity_poly.type
_entity_poly.pdbx_seq_one_letter_code
_entity_poly.pdbx_strand_id
1 'polypeptide(L)'
;MTSRFADILDARVAELVGEGYEIRRIFAAPADIEQLFRELGDAAVLLDCDPAQDRAWYGQYELSPADGEATLIMHCRDDECWFTELERPQEPVEALRAAS
;
A
#
# COMPACT_ATOMS: atom_id res chain seq x y z
N MET A 1 -6.90 -18.24 -6.50
CA MET A 1 -7.30 -16.85 -6.82
C MET A 1 -6.12 -15.99 -6.43
N THR A 2 -5.52 -15.27 -7.38
CA THR A 2 -4.46 -14.31 -7.06
C THR A 2 -5.10 -13.17 -6.27
N SER A 3 -4.72 -12.99 -5.01
CA SER A 3 -5.24 -11.87 -4.21
C SER A 3 -4.75 -10.56 -4.82
N ARG A 4 -5.65 -9.58 -4.97
CA ARG A 4 -5.33 -8.25 -5.51
C ARG A 4 -4.43 -7.51 -4.52
N PHE A 5 -3.64 -6.56 -5.02
CA PHE A 5 -2.78 -5.77 -4.15
C PHE A 5 -3.59 -4.98 -3.11
N ALA A 6 -4.70 -4.36 -3.53
CA ALA A 6 -5.62 -3.66 -2.63
C ALA A 6 -6.15 -4.58 -1.52
N ASP A 7 -6.53 -5.82 -1.84
CA ASP A 7 -7.04 -6.77 -0.84
C ASP A 7 -5.97 -7.12 0.21
N ILE A 8 -4.71 -7.20 -0.20
CA ILE A 8 -3.57 -7.51 0.68
C ILE A 8 -3.25 -6.32 1.58
N LEU A 9 -3.25 -5.11 1.01
CA LEU A 9 -3.06 -3.89 1.77
C LEU A 9 -4.17 -3.71 2.82
N ASP A 10 -5.43 -3.87 2.41
CA ASP A 10 -6.59 -3.77 3.30
C ASP A 10 -6.53 -4.81 4.43
N ALA A 11 -6.19 -6.07 4.11
CA ALA A 11 -6.05 -7.13 5.09
C ALA A 11 -4.94 -6.82 6.10
N ARG A 12 -3.78 -6.34 5.63
CA ARG A 12 -2.65 -6.03 6.52
C ARG A 12 -2.95 -4.84 7.44
N VAL A 13 -3.59 -3.81 6.89
CA VAL A 13 -4.05 -2.65 7.68
C VAL A 13 -5.07 -3.10 8.73
N ALA A 14 -6.05 -3.92 8.36
CA ALA A 14 -7.06 -4.43 9.28
C ALA A 14 -6.46 -5.28 10.41
N GLU A 15 -5.43 -6.09 10.10
CA GLU A 15 -4.67 -6.87 11.08
C GLU A 15 -3.99 -5.96 12.11
N LEU A 16 -3.18 -4.98 11.66
CA LEU A 16 -2.47 -4.05 12.54
C LEU A 16 -3.42 -3.23 13.42
N VAL A 17 -4.53 -2.76 12.84
CA VAL A 17 -5.57 -2.06 13.62
C VAL A 17 -6.23 -3.00 14.63
N GLY A 18 -6.49 -4.25 14.26
CA GLY A 18 -7.02 -5.28 15.15
C GLY A 18 -6.11 -5.63 16.33
N GLU A 19 -4.80 -5.49 16.16
CA GLU A 19 -3.78 -5.65 17.21
C GLU A 19 -3.63 -4.41 18.11
N GLY A 20 -4.33 -3.32 17.78
CA GLY A 20 -4.36 -2.07 18.54
C GLY A 20 -3.31 -1.04 18.12
N TYR A 21 -2.74 -1.17 16.93
CA TYR A 21 -1.84 -0.15 16.37
C TYR A 21 -2.62 0.95 15.64
N GLU A 22 -2.10 2.17 15.70
CA GLU A 22 -2.54 3.29 14.86
C GLU A 22 -1.72 3.32 13.57
N ILE A 23 -2.38 3.26 12.41
CA ILE A 23 -1.70 3.45 11.13
C ILE A 23 -1.46 4.95 10.91
N ARG A 24 -0.20 5.35 10.79
CA ARG A 24 0.18 6.75 10.59
C ARG A 24 0.32 7.12 9.13
N ARG A 25 0.93 6.24 8.33
CA ARG A 25 1.22 6.49 6.92
C ARG A 25 1.52 5.20 6.16
N ILE A 26 1.17 5.18 4.88
CA ILE A 26 1.56 4.15 3.92
C ILE A 26 2.59 4.75 2.97
N PHE A 27 3.76 4.13 2.88
CA PHE A 27 4.78 4.45 1.89
C PHE A 27 4.67 3.43 0.78
N ALA A 28 4.01 3.79 -0.31
CA ALA A 28 3.72 2.86 -1.38
C ALA A 28 4.79 2.94 -2.47
N ALA A 29 5.28 1.78 -2.92
CA ALA A 29 6.14 1.73 -4.09
C ALA A 29 5.39 2.26 -5.32
N PRO A 30 6.05 2.99 -6.25
CA PRO A 30 5.36 3.55 -7.43
C PRO A 30 4.57 2.51 -8.25
N ALA A 31 5.12 1.30 -8.39
CA ALA A 31 4.45 0.20 -9.09
C ALA A 31 3.17 -0.28 -8.38
N ASP A 32 3.13 -0.21 -7.04
CA ASP A 32 1.95 -0.55 -6.25
C ASP A 32 0.88 0.53 -6.33
N ILE A 33 1.28 1.81 -6.39
CA ILE A 33 0.35 2.92 -6.64
C ILE A 33 -0.33 2.75 -8.00
N GLU A 34 0.44 2.42 -9.05
CA GLU A 34 -0.15 2.09 -10.35
C GLU A 34 -1.10 0.89 -10.27
N GLN A 35 -0.73 -0.15 -9.51
CA GLN A 35 -1.56 -1.33 -9.33
C GLN A 35 -2.89 -0.99 -8.64
N LEU A 36 -2.88 -0.12 -7.62
CA LEU A 36 -4.09 0.39 -6.97
C LEU A 36 -5.03 1.07 -7.97
N PHE A 37 -4.50 1.93 -8.86
CA PHE A 37 -5.31 2.56 -9.91
C PHE A 37 -5.90 1.55 -10.90
N ARG A 38 -5.13 0.52 -11.27
CA ARG A 38 -5.63 -0.54 -12.17
C ARG A 38 -6.74 -1.37 -11.53
N GLU A 39 -6.67 -1.60 -10.22
CA GLU A 39 -7.61 -2.46 -9.48
C GLU A 39 -8.89 -1.73 -9.05
N LEU A 40 -8.76 -0.49 -8.58
CA LEU A 40 -9.85 0.27 -7.96
C LEU A 40 -10.29 1.50 -8.77
N GLY A 41 -9.57 1.85 -9.85
CA GLY A 41 -9.82 3.03 -10.67
C GLY A 41 -9.38 4.34 -10.03
N ASP A 42 -9.86 5.46 -10.56
CA ASP A 42 -9.44 6.81 -10.14
C ASP A 42 -9.74 7.14 -8.66
N ALA A 43 -10.66 6.40 -8.04
CA ALA A 43 -11.00 6.56 -6.62
C ALA A 43 -10.02 5.87 -5.67
N ALA A 44 -9.01 5.14 -6.19
CA ALA A 44 -8.04 4.41 -5.39
C ALA A 44 -7.19 5.31 -4.49
N VAL A 45 -6.77 6.45 -5.03
CA VAL A 45 -5.89 7.42 -4.37
C VAL A 45 -6.52 8.80 -4.51
N LEU A 46 -6.87 9.40 -3.37
CA LEU A 46 -7.47 10.72 -3.31
C LEU A 46 -6.39 11.76 -3.03
N LEU A 47 -6.34 12.83 -3.81
CA LEU A 47 -5.48 13.97 -3.53
C LEU A 47 -6.16 14.90 -2.52
N ASP A 48 -5.35 15.56 -1.69
CA ASP A 48 -5.85 16.59 -0.78
C ASP A 48 -6.53 17.73 -1.58
N CYS A 49 -7.56 18.34 -0.99
CA CYS A 49 -8.29 19.42 -1.63
C CYS A 49 -7.55 20.76 -1.56
N ASP A 50 -6.57 20.88 -0.67
CA ASP A 50 -5.63 21.99 -0.63
C ASP A 50 -4.45 21.72 -1.58
N PRO A 51 -4.36 22.42 -2.72
CA PRO A 51 -3.27 22.21 -3.68
C PRO A 51 -1.89 22.65 -3.15
N ALA A 52 -1.84 23.36 -2.01
CA ALA A 52 -0.58 23.64 -1.32
C ALA A 52 -0.05 22.44 -0.53
N GLN A 53 -0.90 21.44 -0.27
CA GLN A 53 -0.54 20.20 0.40
C GLN A 53 -0.40 19.10 -0.64
N ASP A 54 0.86 18.78 -0.97
CA ASP A 54 1.19 17.65 -1.85
C ASP A 54 0.99 16.33 -1.11
N ARG A 55 -0.27 15.99 -0.84
CA ARG A 55 -0.69 14.83 -0.05
C ARG A 55 -1.70 13.99 -0.79
N ALA A 56 -1.55 12.67 -0.63
CA ALA A 56 -2.43 11.68 -1.19
C ALA A 56 -2.96 10.76 -0.09
N TRP A 57 -4.08 10.10 -0.33
CA TRP A 57 -4.80 9.29 0.64
C TRP A 57 -5.28 7.98 0.01
N TYR A 58 -5.05 6.87 0.70
CA TYR A 58 -5.68 5.58 0.43
C TYR A 58 -6.75 5.32 1.50
N GLY A 59 -8.01 5.45 1.12
CA GLY A 59 -9.11 5.47 2.08
C GLY A 59 -8.93 6.62 3.08
N GLN A 60 -8.62 6.28 4.34
CA GLN A 60 -8.38 7.25 5.42
C GLN A 60 -6.89 7.42 5.77
N TYR A 61 -5.99 6.67 5.12
CA TYR A 61 -4.57 6.66 5.47
C TYR A 61 -3.79 7.53 4.49
N GLU A 62 -2.92 8.36 5.03
CA GLU A 62 -2.02 9.15 4.20
C GLU A 62 -1.10 8.21 3.42
N LEU A 63 -0.99 8.46 2.12
CA LEU A 63 -0.17 7.72 1.19
C LEU A 63 0.94 8.63 0.66
N SER A 64 2.17 8.14 0.69
CA SER A 64 3.34 8.80 0.13
C SER A 64 4.10 7.84 -0.76
N PRO A 65 4.78 8.32 -1.81
CA PRO A 65 5.69 7.46 -2.57
C PRO A 65 6.84 6.99 -1.67
N ALA A 66 7.17 5.72 -1.75
CA ALA A 66 8.39 5.18 -1.16
C ALA A 66 9.59 5.49 -2.06
N ASP A 67 10.77 5.66 -1.45
CA ASP A 67 12.04 5.80 -2.18
C ASP A 67 12.55 4.48 -2.78
N GLY A 68 11.91 3.34 -2.43
CA GLY A 68 12.30 1.99 -2.84
C GLY A 68 11.20 1.21 -3.53
N GLU A 69 11.47 -0.08 -3.78
CA GLU A 69 10.54 -0.97 -4.50
C GLU A 69 9.47 -1.62 -3.61
N ALA A 70 9.60 -1.48 -2.29
CA ALA A 70 8.73 -2.08 -1.31
C ALA A 70 7.68 -1.08 -0.80
N THR A 71 6.45 -1.58 -0.57
CA THR A 71 5.43 -0.84 0.15
C THR A 71 5.58 -1.07 1.65
N LEU A 72 5.66 0.00 2.45
CA LEU A 72 5.80 -0.03 3.90
C LEU A 72 4.59 0.61 4.57
N ILE A 73 4.12 0.02 5.67
CA ILE A 73 3.08 0.59 6.53
C ILE A 73 3.75 1.05 7.82
N MET A 74 3.70 2.36 8.08
CA MET A 74 4.10 2.94 9.35
C MET A 74 2.93 2.87 10.33
N HIS A 75 3.16 2.20 11.45
CA HIS A 75 2.19 2.05 12.51
C HIS A 75 2.83 2.31 13.87
N CYS A 76 2.05 2.82 14.81
CA CYS A 76 2.53 3.21 16.12
C CYS A 76 1.61 2.68 17.22
N ARG A 77 2.17 2.53 18.40
CA ARG A 77 1.45 2.24 19.63
C ARG A 77 2.16 2.96 20.76
N ASP A 78 1.39 3.73 21.53
CA ASP A 78 1.93 4.67 22.50
C ASP A 78 2.91 5.64 21.81
N ASP A 79 4.17 5.73 22.27
CA ASP A 79 5.20 6.61 21.70
C ASP A 79 6.15 5.89 20.73
N GLU A 80 5.92 4.61 20.45
CA GLU A 80 6.79 3.80 19.60
C GLU A 80 6.17 3.56 18.22
N CYS A 81 7.00 3.59 17.18
CA CYS A 81 6.58 3.43 15.79
C CYS A 81 7.46 2.42 15.06
N TRP A 82 6.84 1.64 14.20
CA TRP A 82 7.47 0.60 13.39
C TRP A 82 7.05 0.70 11.94
N PHE A 83 7.82 0.02 11.09
CA PHE A 83 7.51 -0.17 9.69
C PHE A 83 7.30 -1.66 9.44
N THR A 84 6.22 -2.00 8.76
CA THR A 84 5.97 -3.35 8.26
C THR A 84 5.96 -3.31 6.74
N GLU A 85 6.82 -4.11 6.14
CA GLU A 85 6.83 -4.32 4.69
C GLU A 85 5.64 -5.17 4.26
N LEU A 86 4.97 -4.75 3.18
CA LEU A 86 3.87 -5.48 2.60
C LEU A 86 4.42 -6.52 1.61
N GLU A 87 4.34 -7.79 1.99
CA GLU A 87 4.75 -8.88 1.12
C GLU A 87 3.82 -8.99 -0.10
N ARG A 88 4.37 -8.82 -1.30
CA ARG A 88 3.62 -9.11 -2.53
C ARG A 88 3.51 -10.62 -2.72
N PRO A 89 2.38 -11.13 -3.24
CA PRO A 89 2.34 -12.49 -3.77
C PRO A 89 3.33 -12.54 -4.92
N GLN A 90 4.31 -13.44 -4.85
CA GLN A 90 5.15 -13.70 -6.01
C GLN A 90 4.24 -14.19 -7.14
N GLU A 91 4.21 -13.48 -8.27
CA GLU A 91 3.63 -14.07 -9.47
C GLU A 91 4.37 -15.37 -9.77
N PRO A 92 3.66 -16.48 -10.03
CA PRO A 92 4.33 -17.72 -10.38
C PRO A 92 5.23 -17.47 -11.60
N VAL A 93 6.50 -17.85 -11.49
CA VAL A 93 7.55 -17.73 -12.53
C VAL A 93 7.28 -18.72 -13.67
N GLU A 94 6.09 -18.69 -14.26
CA GLU A 94 5.68 -19.55 -15.38
C GLU A 94 5.47 -18.77 -16.70
N ALA A 95 5.55 -17.44 -16.68
CA ALA A 95 5.42 -16.63 -17.91
C ALA A 95 6.72 -16.48 -18.73
N LEU A 96 7.88 -16.96 -18.26
CA LEU A 96 9.17 -16.79 -18.97
C LEU A 96 9.67 -18.00 -19.78
N ARG A 97 8.89 -19.10 -19.87
CA ARG A 97 9.34 -20.32 -20.57
C ARG A 97 8.56 -20.68 -21.85
N ALA A 98 7.62 -19.84 -22.30
CA ALA A 98 6.85 -20.12 -23.52
C ALA A 98 7.37 -19.39 -24.79
N ALA A 99 8.59 -18.85 -24.76
CA ALA A 99 9.24 -18.27 -25.94
C ALA A 99 10.74 -18.61 -25.95
N SER A 100 11.07 -19.88 -26.21
CA SER A 100 12.39 -20.30 -26.68
C SER A 100 12.23 -21.55 -27.56
#